data_AF-A0A448XKI8-F1
#
_entry.id   AF-A0A448XKI8-F1
#
_cell.length_a   1.000
_cell.length_b   1.000
_cell.length_c   1.000
_cell.angle_alpha   90.00
_cell.angle_beta   90.00
_cell.angle_gamma   90.00
#
_symmetry.space_group_name_H-M   'P 1'
#
loop_
_entity.id
_entity.type
_entity.pdbx_description
1 polymer ?
#
loop_
_entity_poly.entity_id
_entity_poly.type
_entity_poly.pdbx_seq_one_letter_code
_entity_poly.pdbx_strand_id
1 'polypeptide(L)'
;MRNVVLALDPCLTRQTASLRRDLLRLLGVGEFSAAAIFTPPHMASEHMNTEKASSLDILPHSDKLYSLLVYLADVACPVCNTTRDLDVCRDTNLVWITTTTANNEYYGYGDGDNSDEGESESSASPGHWAWSCPQCQVVYPRAGLEVALLSQLEQMALQFILQDLQCTKCTIGGGIQAAVLANGAASGRCADCASPLSLTISAMGGTFRRRLDVYRAIGKAFGFHLLHDMAYWMLRKQNTI
;
A
#
# COMPACT_ATOMS: atom_id res chain seq x y z
N MET A 1 33.93 -2.78 -16.35
CA MET A 1 33.91 -1.74 -15.30
C MET A 1 33.52 -0.43 -15.95
N ARG A 2 32.28 0.02 -15.82
CA ARG A 2 31.87 1.36 -16.26
C ARG A 2 31.59 2.20 -15.02
N ASN A 3 32.36 3.27 -14.88
CA ASN A 3 32.20 4.28 -13.85
C ASN A 3 30.83 4.95 -14.05
N VAL A 4 29.96 4.85 -13.05
CA VAL A 4 28.79 5.72 -12.95
C VAL A 4 29.33 7.07 -12.51
N VAL A 5 29.63 7.95 -13.48
CA VAL A 5 30.35 9.22 -13.24
C VAL A 5 29.46 10.27 -12.57
N LEU A 6 28.14 10.11 -12.52
CA LEU A 6 27.23 11.06 -11.85
C LEU A 6 26.11 10.33 -11.09
N ALA A 7 26.48 9.64 -10.01
CA ALA A 7 25.52 9.29 -8.96
C ALA A 7 25.48 10.44 -7.94
N LEU A 8 24.29 10.82 -7.48
CA LEU A 8 24.18 11.70 -6.31
C LEU A 8 24.81 10.98 -5.12
N ASP A 9 25.56 11.73 -4.32
CA ASP A 9 26.06 11.21 -3.05
C ASP A 9 24.89 10.63 -2.23
N PRO A 10 25.05 9.49 -1.52
CA PRO A 10 23.98 8.89 -0.72
C PRO A 10 23.29 9.88 0.23
N CYS A 11 24.02 10.85 0.79
CA CYS A 11 23.43 11.87 1.66
C CYS A 11 22.54 12.85 0.87
N LEU A 12 22.96 13.26 -0.32
CA LEU A 12 22.20 14.14 -1.22
C LEU A 12 21.00 13.41 -1.83
N THR A 13 21.13 12.11 -2.11
CA THR A 13 20.01 11.26 -2.55
C THR A 13 18.92 11.21 -1.48
N ARG A 14 19.31 11.07 -0.21
CA ARG A 14 18.35 11.06 0.91
C ARG A 14 17.70 12.43 1.12
N GLN A 15 18.45 13.53 0.97
CA GLN A 15 17.93 14.89 1.07
C GLN A 15 16.98 15.25 -0.07
N THR A 16 17.33 14.93 -1.32
CA THR A 16 16.47 15.14 -2.50
C THR A 16 15.19 14.30 -2.42
N ALA A 17 15.27 13.06 -1.92
CA ALA A 17 14.10 12.25 -1.61
C ALA A 17 13.22 12.86 -0.50
N SER A 18 13.81 13.55 0.49
CA SER A 18 13.05 14.26 1.53
C SER A 18 12.36 15.51 0.99
N LEU A 19 13.11 16.38 0.30
CA LEU A 19 12.57 17.58 -0.34
C LEU A 19 11.42 17.26 -1.29
N ARG A 20 11.55 16.19 -2.07
CA ARG A 20 10.48 15.74 -2.96
C ARG A 20 9.22 15.31 -2.21
N ARG A 21 9.36 14.60 -1.09
CA ARG A 21 8.22 14.20 -0.24
C ARG A 21 7.50 15.42 0.33
N ASP A 22 8.24 16.39 0.82
CA ASP A 22 7.68 17.60 1.42
C ASP A 22 7.01 18.49 0.35
N LEU A 23 7.59 18.55 -0.86
CA LEU A 23 7.02 19.27 -1.99
C LEU A 23 5.70 18.65 -2.48
N LEU A 24 5.58 17.33 -2.54
CA LEU A 24 4.32 16.66 -2.91
C LEU A 24 3.20 16.93 -1.90
N ARG A 25 3.52 16.97 -0.61
CA ARG A 25 2.58 17.40 0.43
C ARG A 25 2.14 18.86 0.24
N LEU A 26 3.07 19.76 -0.06
CA LEU A 26 2.79 21.19 -0.28
C LEU A 26 1.94 21.46 -1.54
N LEU A 27 2.09 20.65 -2.60
CA LEU A 27 1.26 20.73 -3.81
C LEU A 27 -0.15 20.15 -3.63
N GLY A 28 -0.53 19.76 -2.41
CA GLY A 28 -1.84 19.16 -2.13
C GLY A 28 -2.02 17.77 -2.75
N VAL A 29 -0.93 17.15 -3.23
CA VAL A 29 -0.96 15.76 -3.72
C VAL A 29 -0.86 14.85 -2.50
N GLY A 30 -2.03 14.52 -1.95
CA GLY A 30 -2.14 13.62 -0.81
C GLY A 30 -1.62 12.21 -1.11
N GLU A 31 -1.34 11.46 -0.04
CA GLU A 31 -1.13 10.02 -0.12
C GLU A 31 -2.29 9.34 -0.86
N PHE A 32 -1.98 8.37 -1.74
CA PHE A 32 -2.97 7.68 -2.58
C PHE A 32 -3.73 8.60 -3.57
N SER A 33 -3.06 9.62 -4.11
CA SER A 33 -3.59 10.45 -5.20
C SER A 33 -3.90 9.62 -6.46
N ALA A 34 -4.61 10.23 -7.43
CA ALA A 34 -5.00 9.54 -8.67
C ALA A 34 -3.80 9.06 -9.49
N ALA A 35 -2.67 9.75 -9.35
CA ALA A 35 -1.44 9.42 -10.05
C ALA A 35 -0.59 8.38 -9.29
N ALA A 36 -0.96 8.03 -8.05
CA ALA A 36 -0.22 7.09 -7.22
C ALA A 36 -0.51 5.63 -7.59
N ILE A 37 0.35 5.06 -8.45
CA ILE A 37 0.28 3.67 -8.90
C ILE A 37 1.24 2.81 -8.06
N PHE A 38 0.74 1.72 -7.50
CA PHE A 38 1.58 0.77 -6.78
C PHE A 38 2.50 0.04 -7.77
N THR A 39 3.80 0.20 -7.58
CA THR A 39 4.84 -0.60 -8.24
C THR A 39 5.57 -1.38 -7.15
N PRO A 40 5.64 -2.71 -7.22
CA PRO A 40 6.37 -3.50 -6.24
C PRO A 40 7.85 -3.07 -6.15
N PRO A 41 8.44 -2.99 -4.94
CA PRO A 41 9.84 -2.55 -4.77
C PRO A 41 10.86 -3.36 -5.59
N HIS A 42 10.64 -4.67 -5.74
CA HIS A 42 11.51 -5.52 -6.55
C HIS A 42 11.49 -5.15 -8.04
N MET A 43 10.35 -4.72 -8.58
CA MET A 43 10.23 -4.24 -9.96
C MET A 43 10.73 -2.81 -10.14
N ALA A 44 10.67 -1.98 -9.09
CA ALA A 44 11.18 -0.62 -9.12
C ALA A 44 12.71 -0.56 -9.26
N SER A 45 13.41 -1.56 -8.72
CA SER A 45 14.88 -1.68 -8.82
C SER A 45 15.36 -2.00 -10.25
N GLU A 46 14.57 -2.73 -11.05
CA GLU A 46 14.95 -3.14 -12.41
C GLU A 46 14.97 -1.99 -13.43
N HIS A 47 14.24 -0.90 -13.15
CA HIS A 47 14.22 0.30 -14.00
C HIS A 47 15.43 1.22 -13.84
N MET A 48 16.34 0.96 -12.89
CA MET A 48 17.66 1.63 -12.89
C MET A 48 18.65 0.99 -13.88
N ASN A 49 18.30 -0.14 -14.51
CA ASN A 49 19.22 -0.92 -15.35
C ASN A 49 18.83 -1.00 -16.83
N THR A 50 17.72 -0.37 -17.27
CA THR A 50 17.26 -0.43 -18.66
C THR A 50 17.10 0.96 -19.29
N GLU A 51 18.23 1.58 -19.62
CA GLU A 51 18.27 2.67 -20.62
C GLU A 51 18.02 2.08 -22.02
N LYS A 52 16.75 1.94 -22.38
CA LYS A 52 16.31 1.98 -23.78
C LYS A 52 15.11 2.91 -23.88
N ALA A 53 15.36 4.20 -23.68
CA ALA A 53 14.47 5.25 -24.17
C ALA A 53 15.23 6.01 -25.25
N SER A 54 14.80 5.81 -26.49
CA SER A 54 15.26 6.54 -27.66
C SER A 54 15.08 8.04 -27.42
N SER A 55 16.15 8.76 -27.70
CA SER A 55 16.31 10.20 -27.65
C SER A 55 15.37 10.92 -28.62
N LEU A 56 14.15 11.25 -28.19
CA LEU A 56 13.35 12.37 -28.70
C LEU A 56 12.07 12.64 -27.89
N ASP A 57 12.11 12.53 -26.56
CA ASP A 57 11.08 13.09 -25.69
C ASP A 57 11.75 13.84 -24.53
N ILE A 58 11.84 15.16 -24.67
CA ILE A 58 12.34 16.07 -23.63
C ILE A 58 11.22 16.21 -22.59
N LEU A 59 11.14 15.24 -21.68
CA LEU A 59 10.57 15.32 -20.33
C LEU A 59 10.87 13.97 -19.66
N PRO A 60 11.85 13.89 -18.74
CA PRO A 60 12.20 12.61 -18.14
C PRO A 60 11.03 12.12 -17.28
N HIS A 61 10.51 10.93 -17.62
CA HIS A 61 9.49 10.18 -16.87
C HIS A 61 9.75 10.21 -15.36
N SER A 62 9.09 11.17 -14.72
CA SER A 62 9.08 11.45 -13.28
C SER A 62 7.88 10.77 -12.60
N ASP A 63 7.27 9.79 -13.28
CA ASP A 63 5.91 9.31 -13.06
C ASP A 63 5.75 8.27 -11.94
N LYS A 64 6.83 7.90 -11.24
CA LYS A 64 6.79 6.88 -10.16
C LYS A 64 6.96 7.44 -8.74
N LEU A 65 6.68 8.72 -8.50
CA LEU A 65 6.93 9.35 -7.20
C LEU A 65 5.68 9.97 -6.61
N TYR A 66 4.70 9.12 -6.34
CA TYR A 66 3.61 9.46 -5.45
C TYR A 66 3.71 8.57 -4.22
N SER A 67 3.52 9.19 -3.06
CA SER A 67 3.76 8.54 -1.77
C SER A 67 2.62 7.56 -1.46
N LEU A 68 2.75 6.31 -1.93
CA LEU A 68 2.04 5.18 -1.37
C LEU A 68 2.79 4.74 -0.12
N LEU A 69 2.12 4.80 1.02
CA LEU A 69 2.71 4.50 2.32
C LEU A 69 1.89 3.41 2.98
N VAL A 70 2.49 2.23 3.12
CA VAL A 70 1.97 1.14 3.93
C VAL A 70 3.09 0.73 4.87
N TYR A 71 3.01 1.18 6.11
CA TYR A 71 4.01 0.93 7.14
C TYR A 71 3.55 -0.17 8.08
N LEU A 72 4.36 -1.20 8.25
CA LEU A 72 4.28 -2.07 9.41
C LEU A 72 5.24 -1.52 10.47
N ALA A 73 4.70 -1.02 11.58
CA ALA A 73 5.51 -0.49 12.67
C ALA A 73 6.19 -1.63 13.46
N ASP A 74 7.40 -1.36 13.95
CA ASP A 74 8.09 -2.21 14.92
C ASP A 74 8.22 -3.70 14.52
N VAL A 75 8.51 -3.97 13.24
CA VAL A 75 8.73 -5.34 12.77
C VAL A 75 10.03 -5.88 13.37
N ALA A 76 9.89 -6.79 14.34
CA ALA A 76 11.00 -7.43 15.03
C ALA A 76 11.55 -8.61 14.23
N CYS A 77 12.86 -8.64 14.02
CA CYS A 77 13.54 -9.79 13.45
C CYS A 77 13.53 -10.96 14.46
N PRO A 78 13.08 -12.18 14.09
CA PRO A 78 12.99 -13.32 15.02
C PRO A 78 14.35 -13.89 15.45
N VAL A 79 15.44 -13.51 14.77
CA VAL A 79 16.80 -14.02 15.06
C VAL A 79 17.64 -12.98 15.82
N CYS A 80 17.86 -11.80 15.26
CA CYS A 80 18.72 -10.77 15.87
C CYS A 80 17.96 -9.71 16.69
N ASN A 81 16.62 -9.82 16.81
CA ASN A 81 15.75 -8.90 17.54
C ASN A 81 15.83 -7.42 17.13
N THR A 82 16.46 -7.11 15.99
CA THR A 82 16.44 -5.76 15.44
C THR A 82 15.01 -5.44 15.03
N THR A 83 14.46 -4.40 15.64
CA THR A 83 13.16 -3.82 15.31
C THR A 83 13.35 -2.68 14.33
N ARG A 84 12.45 -2.60 13.36
CA ARG A 84 12.35 -1.44 12.47
C ARG A 84 10.98 -1.34 11.85
N ASP A 85 10.65 -0.14 11.39
CA ASP A 85 9.50 0.04 10.52
C ASP A 85 9.81 -0.55 9.14
N LEU A 86 8.84 -1.30 8.61
CA LEU A 86 8.88 -1.86 7.27
C LEU A 86 7.92 -1.08 6.37
N ASP A 87 8.47 -0.42 5.36
CA ASP A 87 7.67 0.25 4.34
C ASP A 87 7.40 -0.71 3.17
N VAL A 88 6.22 -1.29 3.16
CA VAL A 88 5.84 -2.34 2.20
C VAL A 88 5.86 -1.85 0.74
N CYS A 89 5.66 -0.55 0.52
CA CYS A 89 5.66 0.03 -0.82
C CYS A 89 7.05 0.38 -1.33
N ARG A 90 8.06 0.52 -0.45
CA ARG A 90 9.36 1.11 -0.82
C ARG A 90 10.58 0.33 -0.34
N ASP A 91 10.41 -0.64 0.54
CA ASP A 91 11.53 -1.37 1.12
C ASP A 91 12.17 -2.33 0.11
N THR A 92 13.46 -2.16 -0.14
CA THR A 92 14.24 -2.91 -1.12
C THR A 92 15.01 -4.09 -0.54
N ASN A 93 14.92 -4.35 0.78
CA ASN A 93 15.55 -5.53 1.40
C ASN A 93 14.69 -6.76 1.12
N LEU A 94 14.68 -7.19 -0.14
CA LEU A 94 13.87 -8.28 -0.68
C LEU A 94 14.77 -9.38 -1.22
N VAL A 95 14.36 -10.62 -1.01
CA VAL A 95 15.01 -11.82 -1.55
C VAL A 95 13.97 -12.70 -2.24
N TRP A 96 14.35 -13.37 -3.32
CA TRP A 96 13.49 -14.34 -4.00
C TRP A 96 13.61 -15.71 -3.32
N ILE A 97 12.48 -16.30 -2.95
CA ILE A 97 12.39 -17.62 -2.34
C ILE A 97 11.74 -18.58 -3.33
N THR A 98 12.46 -19.64 -3.71
CA THR A 98 11.96 -20.69 -4.60
C THR A 98 11.15 -21.72 -3.81
N THR A 99 9.95 -22.08 -4.29
CA THR A 99 9.14 -23.18 -3.75
C THR A 99 9.66 -24.51 -4.28
N THR A 100 10.75 -25.00 -3.69
CA THR A 100 11.22 -26.37 -3.92
C THR A 100 10.37 -27.35 -3.10
N THR A 101 9.78 -28.35 -3.75
CA THR A 101 8.92 -29.41 -3.18
C THR A 101 9.56 -30.22 -2.04
N ALA A 102 10.83 -30.00 -1.73
CA ALA A 102 11.61 -30.78 -0.76
C ALA A 102 11.53 -30.30 0.71
N ASN A 103 11.03 -29.09 0.99
CA ASN A 103 11.04 -28.52 2.35
C ASN A 103 9.64 -28.27 2.95
N ASN A 104 8.63 -29.04 2.54
CA ASN A 104 7.27 -28.86 3.07
C ASN A 104 7.02 -29.71 4.33
N GLU A 105 7.49 -29.22 5.48
CA GLU A 105 6.99 -29.59 6.80
C GLU A 105 6.33 -28.37 7.47
N TYR A 106 5.42 -27.63 6.80
CA TYR A 106 4.53 -26.71 7.53
C TYR A 106 3.31 -26.23 6.70
N TYR A 107 2.14 -26.79 7.03
CA TYR A 107 0.75 -26.43 6.65
C TYR A 107 0.43 -26.21 5.16
N GLY A 108 -0.03 -27.28 4.49
CA GLY A 108 -0.81 -27.21 3.27
C GLY A 108 -2.32 -27.21 3.58
N TYR A 109 -3.02 -26.14 3.20
CA TYR A 109 -4.40 -26.25 2.74
C TYR A 109 -4.31 -26.50 1.22
N GLY A 110 -4.77 -27.68 0.79
CA GLY A 110 -4.71 -28.12 -0.59
C GLY A 110 -5.52 -27.21 -1.51
N ASP A 111 -4.85 -26.70 -2.53
CA ASP A 111 -5.44 -26.06 -3.69
C ASP A 111 -6.29 -27.09 -4.46
N GLY A 112 -7.49 -26.66 -4.82
CA GLY A 112 -8.48 -27.45 -5.52
C GLY A 112 -9.48 -26.53 -6.18
N ASP A 113 -9.02 -25.64 -7.08
CA ASP A 113 -9.86 -25.21 -8.19
C ASP A 113 -9.02 -24.85 -9.43
N ASN A 114 -9.04 -25.76 -10.40
CA ASN A 114 -8.60 -25.52 -11.77
C ASN A 114 -9.76 -24.88 -12.54
N SER A 115 -9.71 -23.57 -12.77
CA SER A 115 -10.33 -22.95 -13.94
C SER A 115 -9.87 -21.50 -14.13
N ASP A 116 -8.80 -21.29 -14.90
CA ASP A 116 -8.89 -20.36 -16.03
C ASP A 116 -7.71 -20.51 -16.98
N GLU A 117 -8.03 -20.64 -18.27
CA GLU A 117 -7.12 -20.75 -19.39
C GLU A 117 -6.69 -19.34 -19.84
N GLY A 118 -5.39 -19.11 -20.04
CA GLY A 118 -4.94 -17.93 -20.81
C GLY A 118 -3.58 -17.33 -20.45
N GLU A 119 -2.56 -17.81 -21.17
CA GLU A 119 -1.44 -17.02 -21.74
C GLU A 119 -0.35 -16.44 -20.81
N SER A 120 0.76 -17.19 -20.70
CA SER A 120 2.10 -16.86 -21.24
C SER A 120 3.21 -17.40 -20.33
N GLU A 121 3.73 -18.56 -20.72
CA GLU A 121 4.86 -19.24 -20.09
C GLU A 121 6.14 -18.40 -20.25
N SER A 122 6.50 -17.64 -19.21
CA SER A 122 7.92 -17.44 -18.92
C SER A 122 8.33 -18.49 -17.89
N SER A 123 9.46 -19.15 -18.15
CA SER A 123 10.06 -20.22 -17.37
C SER A 123 10.60 -19.74 -16.01
N ALA A 124 9.78 -19.06 -15.21
CA ALA A 124 10.12 -18.64 -13.87
C ALA A 124 9.77 -19.78 -12.91
N SER A 125 10.79 -20.34 -12.25
CA SER A 125 10.60 -21.31 -11.18
C SER A 125 9.56 -20.79 -10.17
N PRO A 126 8.66 -21.64 -9.65
CA PRO A 126 7.67 -21.21 -8.67
C PRO A 126 8.41 -20.61 -7.46
N GLY A 127 7.99 -19.44 -7.02
CA GLY A 127 8.62 -18.70 -5.95
C GLY A 127 7.91 -17.40 -5.63
N HIS A 128 8.40 -16.70 -4.61
CA HIS A 128 7.87 -15.40 -4.20
C HIS A 128 8.96 -14.50 -3.62
N TRP A 129 8.73 -13.19 -3.66
CA TRP A 129 9.57 -12.21 -2.98
C TRP A 129 9.24 -12.15 -1.49
N ALA A 130 10.27 -12.08 -0.65
CA ALA A 130 10.13 -11.97 0.80
C ALA A 130 11.11 -10.93 1.36
N TRP A 131 10.68 -10.18 2.39
CA TRP A 131 11.57 -9.23 3.06
C TRP A 131 12.58 -9.93 3.96
N SER A 132 13.82 -9.45 3.94
CA SER A 132 14.89 -9.89 4.83
C SER A 132 15.27 -8.81 5.83
N CYS A 133 15.75 -9.24 6.99
CA CYS A 133 16.33 -8.36 7.99
C CYS A 133 17.61 -7.72 7.43
N PRO A 134 17.75 -6.38 7.41
CA PRO A 134 18.96 -5.74 6.90
C PRO A 134 20.22 -6.07 7.72
N GLN A 135 20.07 -6.48 8.99
CA GLN A 135 21.19 -6.77 9.88
C GLN A 135 21.71 -8.22 9.76
N CYS A 136 20.82 -9.22 9.85
CA CYS A 136 21.23 -10.63 9.85
C CYS A 136 20.77 -11.42 8.61
N GLN A 137 20.08 -10.76 7.66
CA GLN A 137 19.60 -11.33 6.40
C GLN A 137 18.63 -12.51 6.55
N VAL A 138 18.10 -12.77 7.74
CA VAL A 138 17.00 -13.72 7.93
C VAL A 138 15.73 -13.18 7.27
N VAL A 139 14.98 -14.06 6.62
CA VAL A 139 13.69 -13.73 6.01
C VAL A 139 12.63 -13.55 7.11
N TYR A 140 11.88 -12.47 7.03
CA TYR A 140 10.75 -12.24 7.93
C TYR A 140 9.65 -13.27 7.68
N PRO A 141 8.99 -13.79 8.73
CA PRO A 141 7.97 -14.81 8.60
C PRO A 141 6.79 -14.29 7.78
N ARG A 142 6.55 -14.93 6.63
CA ARG A 142 5.52 -14.56 5.65
C ARG A 142 4.13 -14.39 6.28
N ALA A 143 3.69 -15.39 7.03
CA ALA A 143 2.38 -15.37 7.70
C ALA A 143 2.25 -14.21 8.69
N GLY A 144 3.33 -13.87 9.40
CA GLY A 144 3.33 -12.74 10.33
C GLY A 144 3.14 -11.40 9.63
N LEU A 145 3.80 -11.20 8.48
CA LEU A 145 3.62 -9.99 7.67
C LEU A 145 2.21 -9.91 7.07
N GLU A 146 1.67 -11.03 6.57
CA GLU A 146 0.32 -11.09 6.02
C GLU A 146 -0.74 -10.74 7.05
N VAL A 147 -0.66 -11.34 8.25
CA VAL A 147 -1.58 -11.05 9.36
C VAL A 147 -1.49 -9.59 9.80
N ALA A 148 -0.29 -9.01 9.85
CA ALA A 148 -0.11 -7.61 10.19
C ALA A 148 -0.77 -6.68 9.16
N LEU A 149 -0.61 -6.97 7.86
CA LEU A 149 -1.24 -6.22 6.78
C LEU A 149 -2.76 -6.38 6.75
N LEU A 150 -3.26 -7.59 7.00
CA LEU A 150 -4.69 -7.88 7.12
C LEU A 150 -5.32 -7.11 8.27
N SER A 151 -4.68 -7.12 9.45
CA SER A 151 -5.13 -6.35 10.61
C SER A 151 -5.25 -4.86 10.29
N GLN A 152 -4.29 -4.29 9.55
CA GLN A 152 -4.37 -2.90 9.11
C GLN A 152 -5.50 -2.64 8.12
N LEU A 153 -5.69 -3.54 7.15
CA LEU A 153 -6.77 -3.47 6.17
C LEU A 153 -8.14 -3.47 6.88
N GLU A 154 -8.33 -4.37 7.84
CA GLU A 154 -9.55 -4.47 8.65
C GLU A 154 -9.77 -3.23 9.51
N GLN A 155 -8.73 -2.76 10.20
CA GLN A 155 -8.80 -1.57 11.02
C GLN A 155 -9.16 -0.34 10.19
N MET A 156 -8.56 -0.19 9.02
CA MET A 156 -8.87 0.90 8.09
C MET A 156 -10.32 0.82 7.59
N ALA A 157 -10.82 -0.37 7.27
CA ALA A 157 -12.21 -0.56 6.88
C ALA A 157 -13.16 -0.19 8.03
N LEU A 158 -12.85 -0.62 9.25
CA LEU A 158 -13.61 -0.28 10.45
C LEU A 158 -13.62 1.23 10.70
N GLN A 159 -12.47 1.91 10.60
CA GLN A 159 -12.38 3.37 10.73
C GLN A 159 -13.23 4.10 9.69
N PHE A 160 -13.28 3.60 8.46
CA PHE A 160 -14.12 4.18 7.42
C PHE A 160 -15.62 4.00 7.70
N ILE A 161 -16.02 2.86 8.28
CA ILE A 161 -17.42 2.60 8.65
C ILE A 161 -17.83 3.45 9.86
N LEU A 162 -16.94 3.59 10.85
CA LEU A 162 -17.17 4.32 12.10
C LEU A 162 -16.82 5.81 12.02
N GLN A 163 -16.46 6.31 10.83
CA GLN A 163 -16.04 7.70 10.67
C GLN A 163 -17.16 8.66 11.09
N ASP A 164 -16.75 9.81 11.59
CA ASP A 164 -17.68 10.88 11.91
C ASP A 164 -18.27 11.52 10.65
N LEU A 165 -19.40 12.18 10.85
CA LEU A 165 -19.99 13.07 9.85
C LEU A 165 -19.65 14.53 10.17
N GLN A 166 -19.29 15.29 9.15
CA GLN A 166 -18.96 16.70 9.25
C GLN A 166 -19.98 17.58 8.51
N CYS A 167 -20.27 18.76 9.08
CA CYS A 167 -20.93 19.84 8.37
C CYS A 167 -19.90 20.68 7.60
N THR A 168 -20.14 20.94 6.32
CA THR A 168 -19.24 21.74 5.48
C THR A 168 -19.29 23.24 5.73
N LYS A 169 -20.27 23.73 6.53
CA LYS A 169 -20.48 25.16 6.79
C LYS A 169 -20.08 25.60 8.20
N CYS A 170 -20.24 24.74 9.19
CA CYS A 170 -20.03 25.09 10.59
C CYS A 170 -18.70 24.52 11.08
N THR A 171 -17.72 25.39 11.32
CA THR A 171 -16.38 25.00 11.78
C THR A 171 -16.25 24.91 13.31
N ILE A 172 -17.14 25.57 14.06
CA ILE A 172 -17.03 25.71 15.53
C ILE A 172 -18.06 24.84 16.29
N GLY A 173 -19.21 24.53 15.69
CA GLY A 173 -20.28 23.67 16.27
C GLY A 173 -20.83 22.55 15.36
N GLY A 174 -20.44 22.54 14.08
CA GLY A 174 -20.88 21.53 13.10
C GLY A 174 -19.82 20.51 12.73
N GLY A 175 -18.74 20.40 13.52
CA GLY A 175 -17.83 19.27 13.48
C GLY A 175 -18.47 17.99 14.03
N ILE A 176 -17.69 16.92 14.10
CA ILE A 176 -17.99 15.58 14.66
C ILE A 176 -19.19 15.58 15.62
N GLN A 177 -20.39 15.28 15.09
CA GLN A 177 -21.64 15.46 15.83
C GLN A 177 -22.03 14.24 16.68
N ALA A 178 -21.15 13.85 17.62
CA ALA A 178 -21.45 12.79 18.58
C ALA A 178 -22.75 13.05 19.36
N ALA A 179 -23.02 14.31 19.72
CA ALA A 179 -24.21 14.71 20.48
C ALA A 179 -25.53 14.67 19.68
N VAL A 180 -25.49 14.87 18.35
CA VAL A 180 -26.70 14.84 17.51
C VAL A 180 -27.10 13.40 17.17
N LEU A 181 -26.12 12.51 17.00
CA LEU A 181 -26.34 11.08 16.81
C LEU A 181 -26.86 10.40 18.08
N ALA A 182 -26.33 10.78 19.26
CA ALA A 182 -26.72 10.21 20.55
C ALA A 182 -28.18 10.50 20.95
N ASN A 183 -28.73 11.63 20.49
CA ASN A 183 -30.10 12.06 20.83
C ASN A 183 -31.16 11.61 19.81
N GLY A 184 -30.84 10.68 18.91
CA GLY A 184 -31.80 10.12 17.95
C GLY A 184 -32.23 11.10 16.84
N ALA A 185 -31.56 12.25 16.70
CA ALA A 185 -31.83 13.22 15.64
C ALA A 185 -31.11 12.79 14.34
N ALA A 186 -31.46 11.62 13.81
CA ALA A 186 -30.96 11.06 12.56
C ALA A 186 -31.49 11.79 11.31
N SER A 187 -31.49 13.13 11.32
CA SER A 187 -31.99 13.93 10.19
C SER A 187 -30.97 14.08 9.05
N GLY A 188 -29.75 13.52 9.20
CA GLY A 188 -28.67 13.68 8.23
C GLY A 188 -28.23 15.14 8.03
N ARG A 189 -28.59 16.03 8.96
CA ARG A 189 -28.40 17.48 8.87
C ARG A 189 -27.77 18.02 10.14
N CYS A 190 -26.97 19.07 9.97
CA CYS A 190 -26.35 19.81 11.06
C CYS A 190 -27.42 20.47 11.94
N ALA A 191 -27.32 20.30 13.26
CA ALA A 191 -28.22 20.94 14.22
C ALA A 191 -28.23 22.48 14.16
N ASP A 192 -27.09 23.12 13.87
CA ASP A 192 -26.97 24.58 13.92
C ASP A 192 -27.41 25.28 12.62
N CYS A 193 -27.12 24.67 11.46
CA CYS A 193 -27.30 25.32 10.16
C CYS A 193 -28.15 24.51 9.16
N ALA A 194 -28.76 23.41 9.61
CA ALA A 194 -29.63 22.51 8.84
C ALA A 194 -29.03 21.97 7.51
N SER A 195 -27.72 22.16 7.30
CA SER A 195 -27.03 21.73 6.09
C SER A 195 -26.75 20.23 6.16
N PRO A 196 -26.78 19.50 5.03
CA PRO A 196 -26.54 18.06 5.03
C PRO A 196 -25.14 17.75 5.54
N LEU A 197 -25.04 16.72 6.36
CA LEU A 197 -23.76 16.22 6.83
C LEU A 197 -23.07 15.41 5.72
N SER A 198 -21.75 15.42 5.73
CA SER A 198 -20.89 14.72 4.77
C SER A 198 -19.92 13.81 5.51
N LEU A 199 -19.44 12.75 4.85
CA LEU A 199 -18.40 11.89 5.40
C LEU A 199 -17.11 12.69 5.64
N THR A 200 -16.46 12.46 6.78
CA THR A 200 -15.15 13.07 7.09
C THR A 200 -14.09 12.61 6.08
N ILE A 201 -14.11 11.33 5.72
CA ILE A 201 -13.32 10.73 4.66
C ILE A 201 -14.27 10.47 3.48
N SER A 202 -14.19 11.33 2.47
CA SER A 202 -15.07 11.25 1.31
C SER A 202 -14.90 9.94 0.54
N ALA A 203 -16.01 9.22 0.34
CA ALA A 203 -16.07 8.06 -0.55
C ALA A 203 -15.87 8.46 -2.03
N MET A 204 -16.39 9.64 -2.43
CA MET A 204 -16.30 10.17 -3.79
C MET A 204 -14.86 10.50 -4.22
N GLY A 205 -13.97 10.81 -3.27
CA GLY A 205 -12.56 11.13 -3.56
C GLY A 205 -11.75 9.91 -4.03
N GLY A 206 -12.31 8.70 -3.93
CA GLY A 206 -11.66 7.45 -4.35
C GLY A 206 -10.45 7.04 -3.49
N THR A 207 -10.01 7.87 -2.54
CA THR A 207 -8.81 7.63 -1.72
C THR A 207 -8.90 6.33 -0.92
N PHE A 208 -10.05 6.06 -0.29
CA PHE A 208 -10.27 4.81 0.45
C PHE A 208 -10.18 3.59 -0.47
N ARG A 209 -10.86 3.65 -1.62
CA ARG A 209 -10.85 2.59 -2.63
C ARG A 209 -9.43 2.34 -3.17
N ARG A 210 -8.67 3.40 -3.45
CA ARG A 210 -7.27 3.30 -3.87
C ARG A 210 -6.39 2.65 -2.81
N ARG A 211 -6.61 2.95 -1.53
CA ARG A 211 -5.90 2.25 -0.44
C ARG A 211 -6.19 0.75 -0.50
N LEU A 212 -7.46 0.34 -0.62
CA LEU A 212 -7.82 -1.07 -0.78
C LEU A 212 -7.18 -1.71 -2.02
N ASP A 213 -7.16 -1.00 -3.17
CA ASP A 213 -6.49 -1.46 -4.38
C ASP A 213 -4.99 -1.69 -4.18
N VAL A 214 -4.32 -0.85 -3.37
CA VAL A 214 -2.90 -1.00 -3.02
C VAL A 214 -2.68 -2.24 -2.14
N TYR A 215 -3.51 -2.47 -1.12
CA TYR A 215 -3.44 -3.71 -0.33
C TYR A 215 -3.68 -4.96 -1.19
N ARG A 216 -4.65 -4.92 -2.12
CA ARG A 216 -4.86 -6.01 -3.10
C ARG A 216 -3.61 -6.24 -3.95
N ALA A 217 -3.01 -5.16 -4.46
CA ALA A 217 -1.83 -5.25 -5.32
C ALA A 217 -0.59 -5.75 -4.58
N ILE A 218 -0.40 -5.35 -3.31
CA ILE A 218 0.61 -5.91 -2.40
C ILE A 218 0.38 -7.41 -2.23
N GLY A 219 -0.86 -7.81 -1.96
CA GLY A 219 -1.23 -9.22 -1.80
C GLY A 219 -0.87 -10.04 -3.04
N LYS A 220 -1.21 -9.55 -4.24
CA LYS A 220 -0.84 -10.21 -5.50
C LYS A 220 0.68 -10.25 -5.73
N ALA A 221 1.39 -9.14 -5.51
CA ALA A 221 2.81 -9.02 -5.83
C ALA A 221 3.72 -9.87 -4.93
N PHE A 222 3.34 -10.06 -3.68
CA PHE A 222 4.10 -10.86 -2.72
C PHE A 222 3.47 -12.24 -2.46
N GLY A 223 2.27 -12.50 -2.99
CA GLY A 223 1.50 -13.75 -2.86
C GLY A 223 0.73 -13.92 -1.54
N PHE A 224 0.44 -12.83 -0.82
CA PHE A 224 -0.42 -12.89 0.37
C PHE A 224 -1.87 -13.11 -0.06
N HIS A 225 -2.28 -14.37 -0.15
CA HIS A 225 -3.56 -14.78 -0.72
C HIS A 225 -4.75 -14.22 0.08
N LEU A 226 -4.70 -14.33 1.41
CA LEU A 226 -5.81 -13.87 2.25
C LEU A 226 -5.93 -12.34 2.20
N LEU A 227 -4.79 -11.64 2.19
CA LEU A 227 -4.77 -10.18 2.01
C LEU A 227 -5.35 -9.75 0.66
N HIS A 228 -4.93 -10.43 -0.42
CA HIS A 228 -5.41 -10.18 -1.77
C HIS A 228 -6.93 -10.35 -1.84
N ASP A 229 -7.43 -11.49 -1.37
CA ASP A 229 -8.83 -11.85 -1.50
C ASP A 229 -9.71 -10.93 -0.65
N MET A 230 -9.31 -10.64 0.59
CA MET A 230 -10.08 -9.74 1.46
C MET A 230 -10.17 -8.33 0.86
N ALA A 231 -9.07 -7.79 0.34
CA ALA A 231 -9.07 -6.49 -0.32
C ALA A 231 -9.91 -6.51 -1.62
N TYR A 232 -9.82 -7.57 -2.42
CA TYR A 232 -10.64 -7.76 -3.62
C TYR A 232 -12.14 -7.80 -3.29
N TRP A 233 -12.55 -8.56 -2.27
CA TRP A 233 -13.94 -8.66 -1.85
C TRP A 233 -14.49 -7.33 -1.34
N MET A 234 -13.71 -6.57 -0.56
CA MET A 234 -14.09 -5.24 -0.10
C MET A 234 -14.29 -4.25 -1.26
N LEU A 235 -13.49 -4.35 -2.32
CA LEU A 235 -13.62 -3.53 -3.53
C LEU A 235 -14.85 -3.90 -4.36
N ARG A 236 -15.16 -5.19 -4.51
CA ARG A 236 -16.25 -5.67 -5.36
C ARG A 236 -17.63 -5.33 -4.80
N LYS A 237 -17.83 -5.43 -3.47
CA LYS A 237 -19.11 -5.10 -2.81
C LYS A 237 -19.58 -3.65 -3.01
N GLN A 238 -18.69 -2.75 -3.43
CA GLN A 238 -19.00 -1.33 -3.62
C GLN A 238 -19.44 -0.96 -5.05
N ASN A 239 -19.35 -1.88 -6.03
CA ASN A 239 -19.77 -1.63 -7.42
C ASN A 239 -21.26 -1.93 -7.68
N THR A 240 -22.01 -2.42 -6.69
CA THR A 240 -23.39 -2.95 -6.86
C THR A 240 -24.45 -2.13 -6.12
N ILE A 241 -24.24 -0.81 -5.95
CA ILE A 241 -25.27 0.12 -5.43
C ILE A 241 -25.44 1.27 -6.43
#